data_AF-A0A969UX39-F1
#
_entry.id   AF-A0A969UX39-F1
#
_cell.length_a   1.000
_cell.length_b   1.000
_cell.length_c   1.000
_cell.angle_alpha   90.00
_cell.angle_beta   90.00
_cell.angle_gamma   90.00
#
_symmetry.space_group_name_H-M   'P 1'
#
loop_
_entity.id
_entity.type
_entity.pdbx_description
1 polymer ?
#
loop_
_entity_poly.entity_id
_entity_poly.type
_entity_poly.pdbx_seq_one_letter_code
_entity_poly.pdbx_strand_id
1 'polypeptide(L)'
;MEVVQSQEVRPLPGRLDTVPVFNSNSPELIQSEGILLSTFPPDAMQVPSAHLNYAFNGRFDLFAHHIAKGLNPDDTRTLYLGVVVYNPSDQPVTLDILQAVSYLSQDAPFFDLPAYVGNPMGTVFAGPGSRTTSDILRRSAAVSVGLHR
;
A
#
# COMPACT_ATOMS: atom_id res chain seq x y z
N MET A 1 -29.44 27.02 0.74
CA MET A 1 -28.87 27.27 -0.59
C MET A 1 -27.66 26.38 -0.73
N GLU A 2 -27.69 25.47 -1.70
CA GLU A 2 -26.53 24.66 -2.07
C GLU A 2 -25.61 25.51 -2.93
N VAL A 3 -24.36 25.70 -2.50
CA VAL A 3 -23.35 26.45 -3.26
C VAL A 3 -22.53 25.43 -4.05
N VAL A 4 -22.85 25.25 -5.32
CA VAL A 4 -22.05 24.43 -6.23
C VAL A 4 -20.91 25.31 -6.76
N GLN A 5 -19.69 25.08 -6.26
CA GLN A 5 -18.49 25.66 -6.85
C GLN A 5 -18.00 24.78 -7.99
N SER A 6 -17.86 25.36 -9.19
CA SER A 6 -17.23 24.67 -10.31
C SER A 6 -15.72 24.58 -10.06
N GLN A 7 -15.19 23.36 -9.98
CA GLN A 7 -13.74 23.12 -9.95
C GLN A 7 -13.26 22.72 -11.34
N GLU A 8 -12.17 23.33 -11.78
CA GLU A 8 -11.48 22.95 -13.02
C GLU A 8 -10.63 21.70 -12.76
N VAL A 9 -11.00 20.56 -13.36
CA VAL A 9 -10.18 19.35 -13.33
C VAL A 9 -9.19 19.42 -14.48
N ARG A 10 -7.90 19.59 -14.17
CA ARG A 10 -6.83 19.58 -15.17
C ARG A 10 -6.17 18.20 -15.21
N PRO A 11 -5.82 17.68 -16.42
CA PRO A 11 -5.03 16.47 -16.50
C PRO A 11 -3.66 16.71 -15.87
N LEU A 12 -3.16 15.72 -15.13
CA LEU A 12 -1.78 15.73 -14.70
C LEU A 12 -0.87 15.57 -15.93
N PRO A 13 0.21 16.37 -16.05
CA PRO A 13 1.18 16.15 -17.11
C PRO A 13 1.85 14.79 -16.92
N GLY A 14 1.92 13.98 -17.99
CA GLY A 14 2.59 12.68 -17.97
C GLY A 14 1.70 11.54 -18.47
N ARG A 15 2.08 10.32 -18.12
CA ARG A 15 1.36 9.08 -18.40
C ARG A 15 1.40 8.18 -17.18
N LEU A 16 0.45 7.27 -17.08
CA LEU A 16 0.51 6.21 -16.08
C LEU A 16 1.74 5.34 -16.31
N ASP A 17 2.32 4.84 -15.22
CA ASP A 17 3.36 3.82 -15.29
C ASP A 17 2.77 2.52 -15.84
N THR A 18 3.60 1.74 -16.52
CA THR A 18 3.27 0.40 -17.02
C THR A 18 3.62 -0.70 -16.03
N VAL A 19 4.36 -0.39 -14.97
CA VAL A 19 4.66 -1.35 -13.89
C VAL A 19 3.36 -1.71 -13.14
N PRO A 20 2.98 -2.99 -13.08
CA PRO A 20 1.82 -3.42 -12.32
C PRO A 20 2.00 -3.16 -10.83
N VAL A 21 0.94 -2.70 -10.16
CA VAL A 21 0.92 -2.50 -8.71
C VAL A 21 -0.12 -3.42 -8.09
N PHE A 22 0.31 -4.32 -7.21
CA PHE A 22 -0.59 -5.00 -6.28
C PHE A 22 -1.06 -3.98 -5.24
N ASN A 23 -2.26 -3.44 -5.42
CA ASN A 23 -2.80 -2.36 -4.61
C ASN A 23 -3.91 -2.86 -3.68
N SER A 24 -3.57 -3.04 -2.40
CA SER A 24 -4.51 -3.41 -1.35
C SER A 24 -4.89 -2.20 -0.51
N ASN A 25 -6.08 -1.66 -0.75
CA ASN A 25 -6.65 -0.55 0.03
C ASN A 25 -8.13 -0.79 0.41
N SER A 26 -8.64 -2.00 0.19
CA SER A 26 -10.04 -2.34 0.45
C SER A 26 -10.14 -3.70 1.13
N PRO A 27 -10.84 -3.82 2.28
CA PRO A 27 -11.40 -2.71 3.04
C PRO A 27 -10.31 -1.82 3.65
N GLU A 28 -10.56 -0.51 3.72
CA GLU A 28 -9.60 0.43 4.33
C GLU A 28 -9.51 0.19 5.85
N LEU A 29 -10.64 -0.03 6.52
CA LEU A 29 -10.70 -0.40 7.94
C LEU A 29 -10.73 -1.93 8.10
N ILE A 30 -9.73 -2.48 8.79
CA ILE A 30 -9.65 -3.92 9.06
C ILE A 30 -10.24 -4.23 10.44
N GLN A 31 -11.27 -5.08 10.44
CA GLN A 31 -11.99 -5.46 11.66
C GLN A 31 -11.82 -6.93 12.04
N SER A 32 -11.55 -7.78 11.05
CA SER A 32 -11.32 -9.22 11.16
C SER A 32 -10.17 -9.66 10.26
N GLU A 33 -9.64 -10.85 10.53
CA GLU A 33 -8.69 -11.54 9.69
C GLU A 33 -9.30 -11.93 8.32
N GLY A 34 -8.43 -12.14 7.34
CA GLY A 34 -8.82 -12.61 6.02
C GLY A 34 -7.83 -12.23 4.92
N ILE A 35 -8.14 -12.65 3.70
CA ILE A 35 -7.40 -12.26 2.50
C ILE A 35 -7.99 -10.94 2.01
N LEU A 36 -7.15 -9.91 1.96
CA LEU A 36 -7.57 -8.56 1.53
C LEU A 36 -7.61 -8.44 0.00
N LEU A 37 -6.66 -9.07 -0.67
CA LEU A 37 -6.57 -9.12 -2.13
C LEU A 37 -5.88 -10.41 -2.54
N SER A 38 -6.38 -11.08 -3.58
CA SER A 38 -5.71 -12.24 -4.16
C SER A 38 -5.65 -12.14 -5.67
N THR A 39 -4.48 -12.47 -6.22
CA THR A 39 -4.28 -12.64 -7.66
C THR A 39 -4.02 -14.09 -8.05
N PHE A 40 -4.19 -15.03 -7.11
CA PHE A 40 -3.98 -16.46 -7.38
C PHE A 40 -4.97 -16.97 -8.42
N PRO A 41 -4.70 -18.12 -9.06
CA PRO A 41 -5.70 -18.79 -9.88
C PRO A 41 -6.96 -19.10 -9.06
N PRO A 42 -8.15 -18.98 -9.66
CA PRO A 42 -9.42 -19.20 -8.95
C PRO A 42 -9.74 -20.69 -8.77
N ASP A 43 -9.02 -21.57 -9.49
CA ASP A 43 -9.23 -23.01 -9.44
C ASP A 43 -8.97 -23.56 -8.04
N ALA A 44 -9.88 -24.43 -7.58
CA ALA A 44 -9.88 -25.02 -6.24
C ALA A 44 -9.98 -24.02 -5.06
N MET A 45 -10.24 -22.73 -5.32
CA MET A 45 -10.52 -21.75 -4.26
C MET A 45 -11.97 -21.83 -3.79
N GLN A 46 -12.20 -21.60 -2.49
CA GLN A 46 -13.55 -21.64 -1.91
C GLN A 46 -14.49 -20.57 -2.51
N VAL A 47 -13.93 -19.38 -2.81
CA VAL A 47 -14.66 -18.26 -3.44
C VAL A 47 -13.90 -17.84 -4.70
N PRO A 48 -14.08 -18.55 -5.84
CA PRO A 48 -13.30 -18.31 -7.06
C PRO A 48 -13.31 -16.85 -7.56
N SER A 49 -14.45 -16.16 -7.41
CA SER A 49 -14.61 -14.76 -7.83
C SER A 49 -13.82 -13.74 -6.99
N ALA A 50 -13.29 -14.14 -5.84
CA ALA A 50 -12.45 -13.29 -5.00
C ALA A 50 -10.98 -13.24 -5.46
N HIS A 51 -10.62 -14.00 -6.49
CA HIS A 51 -9.27 -14.12 -7.00
C HIS A 51 -9.17 -13.51 -8.40
N LEU A 52 -8.29 -12.51 -8.55
CA LEU A 52 -8.14 -11.75 -9.79
C LEU A 52 -7.45 -12.51 -10.93
N ASN A 53 -6.91 -13.71 -10.65
CA ASN A 53 -6.21 -14.55 -11.63
C ASN A 53 -5.17 -13.77 -12.46
N TYR A 54 -4.25 -13.08 -11.77
CA TYR A 54 -3.25 -12.23 -12.39
C TYR A 54 -1.85 -12.65 -11.98
N ALA A 55 -1.06 -13.09 -12.95
CA ALA A 55 0.34 -13.46 -12.72
C ALA A 55 1.26 -12.24 -12.93
N PHE A 56 2.02 -11.89 -11.89
CA PHE A 56 3.07 -10.89 -12.02
C PHE A 56 4.30 -11.51 -12.70
N ASN A 57 4.74 -10.89 -13.80
CA ASN A 57 5.89 -11.33 -14.57
C ASN A 57 6.88 -10.15 -14.70
N GLY A 58 8.09 -10.31 -14.16
CA GLY A 58 9.08 -9.24 -14.12
C GLY A 58 8.83 -8.26 -12.96
N ARG A 59 9.12 -6.97 -13.18
CA ARG A 59 9.00 -5.93 -12.15
C ARG A 59 7.53 -5.63 -11.86
N PHE A 60 7.18 -5.64 -10.59
CA PHE A 60 5.92 -5.15 -10.05
C PHE A 60 6.18 -4.44 -8.73
N ASP A 61 5.21 -3.64 -8.28
CA ASP A 61 5.24 -3.01 -6.97
C ASP A 61 4.10 -3.55 -6.10
N LEU A 62 4.27 -3.48 -4.79
CA LEU A 62 3.26 -3.81 -3.81
C LEU A 62 2.95 -2.58 -2.97
N PHE A 63 1.66 -2.25 -2.88
CA PHE A 63 1.16 -1.19 -2.03
C PHE A 63 0.04 -1.73 -1.15
N ALA A 64 0.14 -1.45 0.15
CA ALA A 64 -0.91 -1.76 1.11
C ALA A 64 -1.16 -0.56 2.02
N HIS A 65 -2.43 -0.22 2.21
CA HIS A 65 -2.89 0.76 3.19
C HIS A 65 -4.09 0.16 3.89
N HIS A 66 -3.96 0.00 5.21
CA HIS A 66 -5.06 -0.43 6.05
C HIS A 66 -5.01 0.27 7.40
N ILE A 67 -6.19 0.58 7.93
CA ILE A 67 -6.39 1.17 9.25
C ILE A 67 -6.75 0.05 10.22
N ALA A 68 -5.95 -0.09 11.26
CA ALA A 68 -6.26 -0.90 12.43
C ALA A 68 -6.76 0.04 13.54
N LYS A 69 -8.07 0.29 13.57
CA LYS A 69 -8.69 1.10 14.61
C LYS A 69 -9.32 0.20 15.67
N GLY A 70 -8.94 0.39 16.93
CA GLY A 70 -9.59 -0.26 18.05
C GLY A 70 -11.09 0.05 18.08
N LEU A 71 -11.91 -0.98 18.25
CA LEU A 71 -13.37 -0.84 18.33
C LEU A 71 -13.82 -0.15 19.63
N ASN A 72 -12.99 -0.23 20.67
CA ASN A 72 -13.17 0.39 21.98
C ASN A 72 -11.79 0.69 22.61
N PRO A 73 -11.72 1.42 23.74
CA PRO A 73 -10.44 1.77 24.38
C PRO A 73 -9.57 0.58 24.83
N ASP A 74 -10.17 -0.59 25.04
CA ASP A 74 -9.48 -1.81 25.48
C ASP A 74 -9.04 -2.70 24.29
N ASP A 75 -9.39 -2.32 23.06
CA ASP A 75 -9.02 -3.05 21.86
C ASP A 75 -7.54 -2.81 21.52
N THR A 76 -6.72 -3.71 22.03
CA THR A 76 -5.25 -3.74 21.89
C THR A 76 -4.78 -4.69 20.79
N ARG A 77 -5.68 -5.11 19.89
CA ARG A 77 -5.35 -6.04 18.82
C ARG A 77 -4.28 -5.45 17.90
N THR A 78 -3.28 -6.27 17.59
CA THR A 78 -2.24 -5.95 16.60
C THR A 78 -2.65 -6.49 15.24
N LEU A 79 -2.57 -5.65 14.21
CA LEU A 79 -2.75 -6.08 12.83
C LEU A 79 -1.43 -6.67 12.31
N TYR A 80 -1.48 -7.91 11.84
CA TYR A 80 -0.40 -8.53 11.08
C TYR A 80 -0.76 -8.51 9.60
N LEU A 81 0.12 -7.96 8.77
CA LEU A 81 -0.01 -7.98 7.32
C LEU A 81 1.03 -8.93 6.73
N GLY A 82 0.56 -9.93 5.98
CA GLY A 82 1.40 -10.91 5.31
C GLY A 82 1.22 -10.86 3.80
N VAL A 83 2.28 -11.18 3.07
CA VAL A 83 2.26 -11.37 1.62
C VAL A 83 2.65 -12.81 1.33
N VAL A 84 1.75 -13.55 0.68
CA VAL A 84 2.00 -14.93 0.24
C VAL A 84 2.27 -14.92 -1.26
N VAL A 85 3.36 -15.54 -1.66
CA VAL A 85 3.77 -15.63 -3.06
C VAL A 85 3.66 -17.08 -3.50
N TYR A 86 3.08 -17.29 -4.68
CA TYR A 86 2.92 -18.60 -5.30
C TYR A 86 3.59 -18.60 -6.67
N ASN A 87 4.45 -19.59 -6.91
CA ASN A 87 5.02 -19.87 -8.23
C ASN A 87 4.26 -21.05 -8.85
N PRO A 88 3.45 -20.84 -9.90
CA PRO A 88 2.69 -21.91 -10.54
C PRO A 88 3.54 -22.79 -11.46
N SER A 89 4.81 -22.42 -11.73
CA SER A 89 5.69 -23.16 -12.63
C SER A 89 6.54 -24.20 -11.90
N ASP A 90 7.10 -25.13 -12.67
CA ASP A 90 8.08 -26.11 -12.21
C ASP A 90 9.52 -25.57 -12.14
N GLN A 91 9.72 -24.34 -12.64
CA GLN A 91 11.02 -23.67 -12.64
C GLN A 91 11.18 -22.83 -11.38
N PRO A 92 12.33 -22.87 -10.69
CA PRO A 92 12.60 -21.96 -9.58
C PRO A 92 12.53 -20.50 -10.01
N VAL A 93 11.87 -19.67 -9.19
CA VAL A 93 11.82 -18.21 -9.36
C VAL A 93 12.50 -17.55 -8.17
N THR A 94 13.28 -16.50 -8.44
CA THR A 94 13.87 -15.64 -7.40
C THR A 94 13.05 -14.37 -7.30
N LEU A 95 12.73 -13.95 -6.08
CA LEU A 95 12.07 -12.67 -5.80
C LEU A 95 13.07 -11.72 -5.15
N ASP A 96 13.43 -10.66 -5.86
CA ASP A 96 14.32 -9.62 -5.35
C ASP A 96 13.51 -8.46 -4.76
N ILE A 97 13.75 -8.16 -3.48
CA ILE A 97 13.18 -6.97 -2.83
C ILE A 97 14.10 -5.80 -3.13
N LEU A 98 13.71 -4.98 -4.11
CA LEU A 98 14.51 -3.83 -4.55
C LEU A 98 14.48 -2.67 -3.55
N GLN A 99 13.31 -2.42 -2.95
CA GLN A 99 13.11 -1.40 -1.93
C GLN A 99 11.87 -1.75 -1.09
N ALA A 100 11.88 -1.38 0.19
CA ALA A 100 10.73 -1.46 1.08
C ALA A 100 10.71 -0.25 2.01
N VAL A 101 9.52 0.32 2.23
CA VAL A 101 9.29 1.44 3.15
C VAL A 101 7.91 1.23 3.76
N SER A 102 7.80 1.37 5.08
CA SER A 102 6.52 1.38 5.80
C SER A 102 6.56 2.42 6.91
N TYR A 103 5.39 2.98 7.23
CA TYR A 103 5.22 3.93 8.31
C TYR A 103 3.89 3.69 9.00
N LEU A 104 3.91 3.68 10.33
CA LEU A 104 2.68 3.81 11.12
C LEU A 104 2.33 5.30 11.29
N SER A 105 1.09 5.60 11.62
CA SER A 105 0.67 6.97 11.94
C SER A 105 1.43 7.56 13.14
N GLN A 106 1.96 6.70 14.02
CA GLN A 106 2.83 7.09 15.13
C GLN A 106 4.22 7.53 14.66
N ASP A 107 4.72 6.97 13.55
CA ASP A 107 6.04 7.29 12.99
C ASP A 107 5.98 8.45 11.98
N ALA A 108 4.82 8.62 11.32
CA ALA A 108 4.56 9.65 10.33
C ALA A 108 3.18 10.30 10.60
N PRO A 109 3.06 11.18 11.61
CA PRO A 109 1.81 11.80 11.97
C PRO A 109 1.27 12.73 10.88
N PHE A 110 -0.04 12.99 10.93
CA PHE A 110 -0.71 13.93 10.05
C PHE A 110 -0.39 15.36 10.48
N PHE A 111 0.23 16.11 9.59
CA PHE A 111 0.49 17.54 9.76
C PHE A 111 -0.37 18.33 8.80
N ASP A 112 -0.93 19.43 9.29
CA ASP A 112 -1.59 20.42 8.43
C ASP A 112 -0.51 21.22 7.70
N LEU A 113 -0.44 21.07 6.38
CA LEU A 113 0.56 21.72 5.53
C LEU A 113 -0.12 22.72 4.59
N PRO A 114 0.56 23.81 4.20
CA PRO A 114 0.09 24.68 3.13
C PRO A 114 -0.15 23.89 1.84
N ALA A 115 -1.05 24.39 0.98
CA ALA A 115 -1.41 23.74 -0.29
C ALA A 115 -0.21 23.43 -1.21
N TYR A 116 0.89 24.18 -1.07
CA TYR A 116 2.15 23.91 -1.72
C TYR A 116 3.31 24.17 -0.76
N VAL A 117 4.22 23.21 -0.66
CA VAL A 117 5.45 23.33 0.11
C VAL A 117 6.57 22.58 -0.61
N GLY A 118 7.72 23.24 -0.76
CA GLY A 118 8.90 22.62 -1.33
C GLY A 118 9.46 21.56 -0.37
N ASN A 119 9.82 20.39 -0.89
CA ASN A 119 10.40 19.31 -0.10
C ASN A 119 11.79 18.89 -0.64
N PRO A 120 12.78 19.77 -0.81
CA PRO A 120 14.07 19.40 -1.41
C PRO A 120 14.80 18.33 -0.58
N MET A 121 14.70 18.42 0.74
CA MET A 121 15.38 17.55 1.70
C MET A 121 14.63 16.25 2.04
N GLY A 122 13.40 16.05 1.55
CA GLY A 122 12.60 14.85 1.84
C GLY A 122 11.99 14.80 3.25
N THR A 123 12.07 15.88 4.03
CA THR A 123 11.63 15.92 5.43
C THR A 123 10.18 16.39 5.61
N VAL A 124 9.52 16.85 4.55
CA VAL A 124 8.14 17.35 4.60
C VAL A 124 7.15 16.25 4.20
N PHE A 125 6.17 15.98 5.06
CA PHE A 125 5.11 14.99 4.87
C PHE A 125 3.86 15.38 5.69
N ALA A 126 2.70 14.88 5.30
CA ALA A 126 1.40 15.11 5.98
C ALA A 126 0.72 13.80 6.40
N GLY A 127 1.50 12.78 6.71
CA GLY A 127 1.03 11.46 7.10
C GLY A 127 1.75 10.31 6.39
N PRO A 128 1.44 9.05 6.72
CA PRO A 128 2.22 7.88 6.31
C PRO A 128 2.31 7.74 4.79
N GLY A 129 1.21 7.94 4.05
CA GLY A 129 1.20 7.80 2.60
C GLY A 129 2.17 8.75 1.88
N SER A 130 2.16 10.03 2.26
CA SER A 130 3.08 11.03 1.69
C SER A 130 4.53 10.77 2.07
N ARG A 131 4.78 10.31 3.31
CA ARG A 131 6.11 9.98 3.81
C ARG A 131 6.69 8.76 3.08
N THR A 132 5.94 7.66 3.01
CA THR A 132 6.30 6.46 2.25
C THR A 132 6.61 6.81 0.80
N THR A 133 5.73 7.59 0.14
CA THR A 133 5.91 7.96 -1.27
C THR A 133 7.17 8.80 -1.47
N SER A 134 7.43 9.78 -0.60
CA SER A 134 8.66 10.59 -0.67
C SER A 134 9.92 9.72 -0.59
N ASP A 135 9.96 8.77 0.35
CA ASP A 135 11.15 7.94 0.58
C ASP A 135 11.34 6.88 -0.52
N ILE A 136 10.24 6.32 -1.05
CA ILE A 136 10.25 5.48 -2.26
C ILE A 136 10.85 6.22 -3.44
N LEU A 137 10.32 7.40 -3.79
CA LEU A 137 10.77 8.17 -4.96
C LEU A 137 12.22 8.63 -4.83
N ARG A 138 12.70 8.86 -3.61
CA ARG A 138 14.09 9.25 -3.32
C ARG A 138 15.06 8.09 -3.19
N ARG A 139 14.58 6.84 -3.30
CA ARG A 139 15.36 5.63 -3.04
C ARG A 139 16.01 5.63 -1.65
N SER A 140 15.38 6.29 -0.70
CA SER A 140 15.81 6.27 0.70
C SER A 140 15.26 4.99 1.34
N ALA A 141 16.13 4.09 1.76
CA ALA A 141 15.72 2.87 2.44
C ALA A 141 15.43 3.17 3.92
N ALA A 142 14.17 2.98 4.34
CA ALA A 142 13.80 2.84 5.74
C ALA A 142 13.31 1.41 5.94
N VAL A 143 14.23 0.46 6.11
CA VAL A 143 13.87 -0.94 6.41
C VAL A 143 13.77 -1.08 7.93
N SER A 144 12.54 -1.13 8.45
CA SER A 144 12.24 -1.82 9.70
C SER A 144 11.32 -2.98 9.36
N VAL A 145 11.91 -4.11 8.97
CA VAL A 145 11.19 -5.39 8.96
C VAL A 145 11.59 -6.09 10.25
N GLY A 146 10.79 -5.90 11.29
CA GLY A 146 10.92 -6.64 12.54
C GLY A 146 10.55 -8.11 12.30
N LEU A 147 11.53 -8.92 11.89
CA LEU A 147 11.46 -10.38 12.00
C LEU A 147 11.65 -10.73 13.47
N HIS A 148 10.57 -10.74 14.23
CA HIS A 148 10.56 -11.39 15.54
C HIS A 148 10.55 -12.90 15.31
N ARG A 149 11.56 -13.57 15.87
CA ARG A 149 11.67 -15.04 15.95
C ARG A 149 10.63 -15.62 16.89
#